data_AF-A0A7J6T627-F1
#
_entry.id   AF-A0A7J6T627-F1
#
_cell.length_a   1.000
_cell.length_b   1.000
_cell.length_c   1.000
_cell.angle_alpha   90.00
_cell.angle_beta   90.00
_cell.angle_gamma   90.00
#
_symmetry.space_group_name_H-M   'P 1'
#
loop_
_entity.id
_entity.type
_entity.pdbx_description
1 polymer ?
#
loop_
_entity_poly.entity_id
_entity_poly.type
_entity_poly.pdbx_seq_one_letter_code
_entity_poly.pdbx_strand_id
1 'polypeptide(L)'
;WPWFPEMAFYSGTAEPAITRDQYKKMNRKMLSCLGMIDKCNKKIKYCRDADNYCHKVVLNPLVENGVDFYKLNAKCSDPDQHLPEGCLNEQDPPNVGEYLNRENVKTFLKVSEKFIQRSDTVYQQLIPFDLVNSDFFLPGLLESGIRVLTLAGDVDYICNFIGLKKWMLGLAWKGQEDFRHAADVEFKWGEDDALDGCSVPFRIVLGELLGCEGAAMTADMNSS
;
A
#
# COMPACT_ATOMS: atom_id res chain seq x y z
N TRP A 1 1.47 -2.64 -10.07
CA TRP A 1 1.53 -3.90 -10.84
C TRP A 1 2.94 -4.31 -11.31
N PRO A 2 3.63 -3.59 -12.21
CA PRO A 2 4.88 -4.10 -12.80
C PRO A 2 6.02 -4.34 -11.79
N TRP A 3 5.95 -3.69 -10.63
CA TRP A 3 7.01 -3.67 -9.61
C TRP A 3 6.91 -4.77 -8.54
N PHE A 4 5.87 -5.61 -8.58
CA PHE A 4 5.74 -6.75 -7.65
C PHE A 4 6.92 -7.73 -7.67
N PRO A 5 7.52 -8.09 -8.83
CA PRO A 5 8.70 -8.95 -8.84
C PRO A 5 9.90 -8.29 -8.16
N GLU A 6 10.09 -6.99 -8.38
CA GLU A 6 11.19 -6.23 -7.78
C GLU A 6 11.03 -6.15 -6.26
N MET A 7 9.83 -5.82 -5.77
CA MET A 7 9.55 -5.82 -4.34
C MET A 7 9.77 -7.20 -3.70
N ALA A 8 9.45 -8.29 -4.38
CA ALA A 8 9.61 -9.64 -3.82
C ALA A 8 11.08 -10.08 -3.68
N PHE A 9 12.00 -9.58 -4.51
CA PHE A 9 13.36 -10.12 -4.63
C PHE A 9 14.48 -9.11 -4.36
N TYR A 10 14.25 -7.83 -4.66
CA TYR A 10 15.21 -6.73 -4.54
C TYR A 10 14.58 -5.51 -3.84
N SER A 11 13.78 -5.72 -2.79
CA SER A 11 13.14 -4.61 -2.06
C SER A 11 14.16 -3.63 -1.48
N GLY A 12 15.33 -4.12 -1.07
CA GLY A 12 16.33 -3.34 -0.34
C GLY A 12 15.98 -3.08 1.12
N THR A 13 14.82 -3.56 1.58
CA THR A 13 14.23 -3.33 2.92
C THR A 13 13.93 -4.63 3.65
N ALA A 14 13.99 -5.76 2.96
CA ALA A 14 13.82 -7.11 3.50
C ALA A 14 14.70 -8.10 2.71
N GLU A 15 14.98 -9.25 3.32
CA GLU A 15 15.57 -10.39 2.62
C GLU A 15 14.67 -10.86 1.47
N PRO A 16 15.21 -11.43 0.38
CA PRO A 16 14.40 -11.91 -0.74
C PRO A 16 13.32 -12.89 -0.29
N ALA A 17 12.05 -12.54 -0.52
CA ALA A 17 10.90 -13.37 -0.19
C ALA A 17 10.71 -14.54 -1.16
N ILE A 18 11.33 -14.45 -2.34
CA ILE A 18 11.23 -15.44 -3.41
C ILE A 18 12.60 -15.90 -3.90
N THR A 19 12.63 -17.04 -4.58
CA THR A 19 13.83 -17.53 -5.27
C THR A 19 14.08 -16.77 -6.57
N ARG A 20 15.33 -16.82 -7.07
CA ARG A 20 15.70 -16.22 -8.36
C ARG A 20 14.87 -16.78 -9.54
N ASP A 21 14.49 -18.06 -9.48
CA ASP A 21 13.68 -18.68 -10.53
C ASP A 21 12.22 -18.24 -10.46
N GLN A 22 11.65 -18.09 -9.24
CA GLN A 22 10.36 -17.45 -9.04
C GLN A 22 10.38 -16.00 -9.56
N TYR A 23 11.41 -15.21 -9.26
CA TYR A 23 11.57 -13.84 -9.79
C TYR A 23 11.54 -13.80 -11.32
N LYS A 24 12.32 -14.66 -11.99
CA LYS A 24 12.33 -14.76 -13.46
C LYS A 24 10.95 -15.16 -14.01
N LYS A 25 10.26 -16.10 -13.34
CA LYS A 25 8.93 -16.57 -13.74
C LYS A 25 7.87 -15.48 -13.58
N MET A 26 7.90 -14.74 -12.47
CA MET A 26 7.02 -13.60 -12.22
C MET A 26 7.21 -12.53 -13.29
N ASN A 27 8.45 -12.13 -13.60
CA ASN A 27 8.75 -11.16 -14.65
C ASN A 27 8.19 -11.58 -16.02
N ARG A 28 8.35 -12.85 -16.43
CA ARG A 28 7.77 -13.35 -17.69
C ARG A 28 6.24 -13.28 -17.71
N LYS A 29 5.58 -13.65 -16.61
CA LYS A 29 4.12 -13.63 -16.51
C LYS A 29 3.54 -12.23 -16.33
N MET A 30 4.33 -11.29 -15.81
CA MET A 30 3.91 -9.91 -15.58
C MET A 30 3.47 -9.24 -16.88
N LEU A 31 4.15 -9.50 -18.00
CA LEU A 31 3.73 -8.98 -19.31
C LEU A 31 2.29 -9.35 -19.67
N SER A 32 1.91 -10.61 -19.45
CA SER A 32 0.52 -11.07 -19.66
C SER A 32 -0.45 -10.41 -18.70
N CYS A 33 -0.09 -10.29 -17.41
CA CYS A 33 -0.90 -9.60 -16.42
C CYS A 33 -1.18 -8.15 -16.83
N LEU A 34 -0.15 -7.38 -17.20
CA LEU A 34 -0.29 -6.00 -17.65
C LEU A 34 -1.18 -5.89 -18.91
N GLY A 35 -1.04 -6.82 -19.85
CA GLY A 35 -1.91 -6.89 -21.02
C GLY A 35 -3.37 -7.21 -20.70
N MET A 36 -3.63 -7.95 -19.62
CA MET A 36 -5.00 -8.21 -19.12
C MET A 36 -5.57 -7.00 -18.37
N ILE A 37 -4.75 -6.30 -17.58
CA ILE A 37 -5.11 -5.04 -16.92
C ILE A 37 -5.49 -3.98 -17.94
N ASP A 38 -4.73 -3.82 -19.03
CA ASP A 38 -5.06 -2.89 -20.12
C ASP A 38 -6.44 -3.19 -20.74
N LYS A 39 -6.75 -4.47 -20.97
CA LYS A 39 -8.07 -4.89 -21.47
C LYS A 39 -9.18 -4.62 -20.46
N CYS A 40 -8.93 -4.88 -19.17
CA CYS A 40 -9.85 -4.57 -18.07
C CYS A 40 -10.20 -3.07 -18.03
N ASN A 41 -9.18 -2.21 -18.07
CA ASN A 41 -9.35 -0.76 -18.06
C ASN A 41 -10.17 -0.24 -19.26
N LYS A 42 -10.19 -0.97 -20.38
CA LYS A 42 -11.03 -0.65 -21.55
C LYS A 42 -12.44 -1.21 -21.44
N LYS A 43 -12.60 -2.40 -20.85
CA LYS A 43 -13.89 -3.12 -20.73
C LYS A 43 -13.92 -3.95 -19.46
N ILE A 44 -14.82 -3.57 -18.55
CA ILE A 44 -14.97 -4.16 -17.21
C ILE A 44 -15.14 -5.69 -17.18
N LYS A 45 -15.73 -6.27 -18.23
CA LYS A 45 -15.94 -7.72 -18.34
C LYS A 45 -14.64 -8.55 -18.30
N TYR A 46 -13.48 -7.95 -18.59
CA TYR A 46 -12.19 -8.64 -18.52
C TYR A 46 -11.50 -8.53 -17.15
N CYS A 47 -12.03 -7.69 -16.25
CA CYS A 47 -11.36 -7.39 -14.98
C CYS A 47 -11.28 -8.58 -14.05
N ARG A 48 -12.34 -9.39 -13.95
CA ARG A 48 -12.32 -10.59 -13.08
C ARG A 48 -11.26 -11.61 -13.51
N ASP A 49 -11.09 -11.83 -14.81
CA ASP A 49 -10.05 -12.74 -15.30
C ASP A 49 -8.65 -12.16 -15.12
N ALA A 50 -8.50 -10.85 -15.35
CA ALA A 50 -7.26 -10.13 -15.11
C ALA A 50 -6.86 -10.21 -13.63
N ASP A 51 -7.81 -9.97 -12.74
CA ASP A 51 -7.67 -10.00 -11.29
C ASP A 51 -7.18 -11.37 -10.82
N ASN A 52 -7.93 -12.41 -11.15
CA ASN A 52 -7.58 -13.79 -10.84
C ASN A 52 -6.19 -14.20 -11.36
N TYR A 53 -5.82 -13.77 -12.56
CA TYR A 53 -4.52 -14.10 -13.14
C TYR A 53 -3.40 -13.31 -12.45
N CYS A 54 -3.54 -12.00 -12.34
CA CYS A 54 -2.54 -11.09 -11.79
C CYS A 54 -2.25 -11.40 -10.33
N HIS A 55 -3.28 -11.57 -9.48
CA HIS A 55 -3.12 -11.96 -8.09
C HIS A 55 -2.35 -13.27 -7.94
N LYS A 56 -2.65 -14.31 -8.74
CA LYS A 56 -1.87 -15.56 -8.73
C LYS A 56 -0.42 -15.38 -9.16
N VAL A 57 -0.14 -14.46 -10.08
CA VAL A 57 1.24 -14.19 -10.51
C VAL A 57 2.05 -13.57 -9.38
N VAL A 58 1.46 -12.66 -8.62
CA VAL A 58 2.17 -11.87 -7.61
C VAL A 58 2.16 -12.51 -6.22
N LEU A 59 1.06 -13.17 -5.83
CA LEU A 59 0.91 -13.72 -4.47
C LEU A 59 1.46 -15.15 -4.33
N ASN A 60 1.19 -16.04 -5.28
CA ASN A 60 1.52 -17.47 -5.11
C ASN A 60 2.98 -17.74 -4.74
N PRO A 61 3.99 -17.09 -5.33
CA PRO A 61 5.38 -17.34 -4.96
C PRO A 61 5.72 -17.02 -3.50
N LEU A 62 5.07 -16.02 -2.91
CA LEU A 62 5.24 -15.68 -1.49
C LEU A 62 4.55 -16.72 -0.61
N VAL A 63 3.32 -17.09 -0.97
CA VAL A 63 2.52 -18.12 -0.29
C VAL A 63 3.25 -19.47 -0.31
N GLU A 64 3.80 -19.89 -1.45
CA GLU A 64 4.60 -21.12 -1.60
C GLU A 64 5.84 -21.13 -0.67
N ASN A 65 6.35 -19.95 -0.31
CA ASN A 65 7.52 -19.79 0.55
C ASN A 65 7.17 -19.43 2.01
N GLY A 66 5.87 -19.44 2.36
CA GLY A 66 5.35 -19.08 3.67
C GLY A 66 5.68 -17.66 4.12
N VAL A 67 5.76 -16.72 3.18
CA VAL A 67 6.02 -15.29 3.46
C VAL A 67 4.71 -14.53 3.54
N ASP A 68 4.59 -13.67 4.55
CA ASP A 68 3.47 -12.74 4.68
C ASP A 68 3.60 -11.59 3.69
N PHE A 69 2.58 -11.38 2.87
CA PHE A 69 2.56 -10.28 1.91
C PHE A 69 2.11 -8.94 2.51
N TYR A 70 1.67 -8.89 3.77
CA TYR A 70 1.53 -7.63 4.49
C TYR A 70 2.84 -7.22 5.18
N LYS A 71 3.79 -8.16 5.31
CA LYS A 71 5.06 -7.98 6.01
C LYS A 71 6.14 -8.92 5.47
N LEU A 72 6.91 -8.47 4.49
CA LEU A 72 7.90 -9.29 3.78
C LEU A 72 8.98 -9.95 4.64
N ASN A 73 9.27 -9.38 5.80
CA ASN A 73 10.23 -9.95 6.76
C ASN A 73 9.60 -10.90 7.78
N ALA A 74 8.29 -11.19 7.65
CA ALA A 74 7.58 -12.15 8.47
C ALA A 74 7.25 -13.43 7.70
N LYS A 75 7.24 -14.54 8.44
CA LYS A 75 6.74 -15.83 7.99
C LYS A 75 5.33 -16.02 8.53
N CYS A 76 4.50 -16.75 7.79
CA CYS A 76 3.21 -17.18 8.32
C CYS A 76 3.45 -18.01 9.58
N SER A 77 2.73 -17.69 10.66
CA SER A 77 2.83 -18.38 11.95
C SER A 77 2.42 -19.85 11.90
N ASP A 78 1.60 -20.22 10.90
CA ASP A 78 1.15 -21.58 10.67
C ASP A 78 1.25 -21.91 9.14
N PRO A 79 2.07 -22.90 8.75
CA PRO A 79 2.20 -23.33 7.37
C PRO A 79 0.95 -24.05 6.80
N ASP A 80 -0.08 -24.32 7.59
CA ASP A 80 -1.38 -24.80 7.10
C ASP A 80 -2.42 -23.66 6.97
N GLN A 81 -2.09 -22.44 7.42
CA GLN A 81 -2.94 -21.24 7.32
C GLN A 81 -2.61 -20.37 6.10
N HIS A 82 -2.08 -20.97 5.03
CA HIS A 82 -1.95 -20.34 3.72
C HIS A 82 -3.35 -20.15 3.11
N LEU A 83 -4.02 -19.06 3.42
CA LEU A 83 -5.21 -18.69 2.68
C LEU A 83 -4.80 -18.15 1.31
N PRO A 84 -5.70 -18.18 0.31
CA PRO A 84 -5.55 -17.44 -0.94
C PRO A 84 -5.29 -15.92 -0.73
N GLU A 85 -5.50 -15.44 0.50
CA GLU A 85 -5.49 -14.06 0.96
C GLU A 85 -4.37 -13.76 1.98
N GLY A 86 -3.35 -14.63 2.10
CA GLY A 86 -2.13 -14.37 2.87
C GLY A 86 -2.01 -15.18 4.16
N CYS A 87 -1.12 -14.74 5.05
CA CYS A 87 -1.02 -15.32 6.38
C CYS A 87 -2.21 -14.86 7.22
N LEU A 88 -2.85 -15.79 7.93
CA LEU A 88 -3.88 -15.47 8.91
C LEU A 88 -3.27 -14.76 10.13
N ASN A 89 -3.10 -13.45 10.03
CA ASN A 89 -2.69 -12.61 11.15
C ASN A 89 -3.90 -12.07 11.94
N GLU A 90 -5.13 -12.52 11.63
CA GLU A 90 -6.36 -12.13 12.36
C GLU A 90 -6.35 -12.56 13.84
N GLN A 91 -5.35 -13.35 14.23
CA GLN A 91 -5.08 -13.77 15.60
C GLN A 91 -4.09 -12.82 16.32
N ASP A 92 -3.54 -11.81 15.66
CA ASP A 92 -2.73 -10.78 16.33
C ASP A 92 -3.63 -9.98 17.27
N PRO A 93 -3.36 -10.01 18.59
CA PRO A 93 -4.16 -9.27 19.55
C PRO A 93 -3.98 -7.74 19.35
N PRO A 94 -5.03 -6.94 19.61
CA PRO A 94 -6.34 -7.35 20.10
C PRO A 94 -7.27 -7.89 18.99
N ASN A 95 -7.99 -8.98 19.28
CA ASN A 95 -9.04 -9.47 18.37
C ASN A 95 -10.24 -8.51 18.38
N VAL A 96 -10.24 -7.59 17.42
CA VAL A 96 -11.28 -6.56 17.25
C VAL A 96 -12.67 -7.19 17.09
N GLY A 97 -12.73 -8.33 16.39
CA GLY A 97 -13.98 -9.06 16.18
C GLY A 97 -14.58 -9.59 17.48
N GLU A 98 -13.76 -10.18 18.35
CA GLU A 98 -14.20 -10.66 19.66
C GLU A 98 -14.69 -9.50 20.54
N TYR A 99 -13.92 -8.40 20.59
CA TYR A 99 -14.27 -7.24 21.40
C TYR A 99 -15.59 -6.59 20.94
N LEU A 100 -15.73 -6.31 19.64
CA LEU A 100 -16.92 -5.64 19.08
C LEU A 100 -18.19 -6.51 19.15
N ASN A 101 -18.04 -7.83 19.27
CA ASN A 101 -19.18 -8.74 19.41
C ASN A 101 -19.63 -8.99 20.86
N ARG A 102 -18.97 -8.39 21.88
CA ARG A 102 -19.43 -8.50 23.28
C ARG A 102 -20.79 -7.80 23.45
N GLU A 103 -21.67 -8.42 24.21
CA GLU A 103 -23.05 -7.94 24.37
C GLU A 103 -23.12 -6.54 24.99
N ASN A 104 -22.27 -6.25 25.98
CA ASN A 104 -22.19 -4.93 26.59
C ASN A 104 -21.68 -3.85 25.60
N VAL A 105 -20.74 -4.20 24.71
CA VAL A 105 -20.23 -3.28 23.66
C VAL A 105 -21.30 -3.01 22.62
N LYS A 106 -21.98 -4.05 22.12
CA LYS A 106 -23.11 -3.90 21.19
C LYS A 106 -24.26 -3.09 21.79
N THR A 107 -24.61 -3.34 23.06
CA THR A 107 -25.63 -2.58 23.80
C THR A 107 -25.24 -1.10 23.91
N PHE A 108 -23.98 -0.81 24.26
CA PHE A 108 -23.46 0.54 24.36
C PHE A 108 -23.50 1.28 23.01
N LEU A 109 -23.08 0.62 21.92
CA LEU A 109 -23.12 1.16 20.56
C LEU A 109 -24.52 1.17 19.92
N LYS A 110 -25.51 0.56 20.59
CA LYS A 110 -26.90 0.40 20.11
C LYS A 110 -27.00 -0.34 18.77
N VAL A 111 -26.22 -1.41 18.61
CA VAL A 111 -26.24 -2.28 17.42
C VAL A 111 -26.65 -3.70 17.80
N SER A 112 -27.37 -4.39 16.92
CA SER A 112 -27.79 -5.78 17.11
C SER A 112 -27.00 -6.79 16.28
N GLU A 113 -26.42 -6.34 15.17
CA GLU A 113 -25.74 -7.20 14.20
C GLU A 113 -24.40 -7.73 14.71
N LYS A 114 -24.03 -8.92 14.23
CA LYS A 114 -22.69 -9.47 14.46
C LYS A 114 -21.68 -8.67 13.65
N PHE A 115 -20.65 -8.14 14.31
CA PHE A 115 -19.53 -7.52 13.62
C PHE A 115 -18.71 -8.59 12.88
N ILE A 116 -18.43 -8.30 11.61
CA ILE A 116 -17.48 -9.02 10.76
C ILE A 116 -16.50 -8.01 10.18
N GLN A 117 -15.21 -8.35 10.13
CA GLN A 117 -14.17 -7.41 9.69
C GLN A 117 -14.19 -7.22 8.17
N ARG A 118 -14.55 -8.26 7.41
CA ARG A 118 -14.61 -8.27 5.95
C ARG A 118 -15.91 -8.93 5.48
N SER A 119 -16.48 -8.42 4.40
CA SER A 119 -17.62 -9.03 3.72
C SER A 119 -17.20 -9.59 2.37
N ASP A 120 -17.14 -10.92 2.27
CA ASP A 120 -16.82 -11.60 1.01
C ASP A 120 -17.84 -11.28 -0.08
N THR A 121 -19.11 -11.07 0.30
CA THR A 121 -20.16 -10.67 -0.64
C THR A 121 -19.85 -9.33 -1.29
N VAL A 122 -19.48 -8.33 -0.50
CA VAL A 122 -19.09 -7.00 -1.02
C VAL A 122 -17.81 -7.12 -1.85
N TYR A 123 -16.81 -7.84 -1.35
CA TYR A 123 -15.56 -8.07 -2.07
C TYR A 123 -15.81 -8.68 -3.45
N GLN A 124 -16.57 -9.77 -3.53
CA GLN A 124 -16.88 -10.45 -4.80
C GLN A 124 -17.63 -9.57 -5.79
N GLN A 125 -18.46 -8.64 -5.31
CA GLN A 125 -19.16 -7.67 -6.16
C GLN A 125 -18.24 -6.57 -6.69
N LEU A 126 -17.17 -6.23 -5.95
CA LEU A 126 -16.23 -5.16 -6.32
C LEU A 126 -15.02 -5.63 -7.14
N ILE A 127 -14.70 -6.93 -7.17
CA ILE A 127 -13.61 -7.50 -8.02
C ILE A 127 -13.59 -6.95 -9.46
N PRO A 128 -14.72 -6.78 -10.17
CA PRO A 128 -14.70 -6.23 -11.53
C PRO A 128 -14.13 -4.80 -11.62
N PHE A 129 -14.02 -4.07 -10.51
CA PHE A 129 -13.51 -2.71 -10.45
C PHE A 129 -12.11 -2.62 -9.82
N ASP A 130 -11.58 -3.70 -9.24
CA ASP A 130 -10.32 -3.70 -8.48
C ASP A 130 -9.10 -3.27 -9.30
N LEU A 131 -9.04 -3.71 -10.56
CA LEU A 131 -7.94 -3.40 -11.48
C LEU A 131 -8.20 -2.17 -12.38
N VAL A 132 -9.32 -1.47 -12.16
CA VAL A 132 -9.65 -0.27 -12.94
C VAL A 132 -8.88 0.92 -12.36
N ASN A 133 -8.17 1.64 -13.22
CA ASN A 133 -7.41 2.81 -12.83
C ASN A 133 -8.33 3.87 -12.22
N SER A 134 -7.98 4.30 -11.02
CA SER A 134 -8.70 5.31 -10.25
C SER A 134 -7.90 6.60 -10.09
N ASP A 135 -6.72 6.73 -10.68
CA ASP A 135 -5.81 7.86 -10.48
C ASP A 135 -6.16 9.12 -11.30
N PHE A 136 -7.13 9.03 -12.21
CA PHE A 136 -7.49 10.11 -13.13
C PHE A 136 -7.95 11.42 -12.46
N PHE A 137 -8.43 11.37 -11.21
CA PHE A 137 -8.84 12.58 -10.49
C PHE A 137 -7.68 13.29 -9.77
N LEU A 138 -6.56 12.59 -9.52
CA LEU A 138 -5.46 13.14 -8.72
C LEU A 138 -4.82 14.39 -9.32
N PRO A 139 -4.57 14.49 -10.65
CA PRO A 139 -4.01 15.71 -11.22
C PRO A 139 -4.88 16.94 -10.93
N GLY A 140 -6.20 16.82 -11.06
CA GLY A 140 -7.14 17.91 -10.77
C GLY A 140 -7.16 18.33 -9.30
N LEU A 141 -6.99 17.37 -8.38
CA LEU A 141 -6.85 17.68 -6.95
C LEU A 141 -5.57 18.45 -6.67
N LEU A 142 -4.42 17.97 -7.18
CA LEU A 142 -3.12 18.61 -7.01
C LEU A 142 -3.10 20.04 -7.59
N GLU A 143 -3.67 20.22 -8.78
CA GLU A 143 -3.73 21.52 -9.47
C GLU A 143 -4.68 22.51 -8.75
N SER A 144 -5.63 22.01 -7.99
CA SER A 144 -6.52 22.83 -7.15
C SER A 144 -5.89 23.21 -5.80
N GLY A 145 -4.62 22.85 -5.57
CA GLY A 145 -3.90 23.14 -4.32
C GLY A 145 -4.20 22.16 -3.19
N ILE A 146 -4.89 21.04 -3.46
CA ILE A 146 -5.10 19.99 -2.46
C ILE A 146 -3.80 19.21 -2.28
N ARG A 147 -3.29 19.21 -1.04
CA ARG A 147 -2.11 18.43 -0.67
C ARG A 147 -2.47 16.96 -0.53
N VAL A 148 -1.71 16.09 -1.18
CA VAL A 148 -1.87 14.63 -1.14
C VAL A 148 -0.65 14.01 -0.47
N LEU A 149 -0.88 13.14 0.53
CA LEU A 149 0.17 12.34 1.16
C LEU A 149 0.00 10.88 0.73
N THR A 150 1.04 10.30 0.14
CA THR A 150 1.11 8.87 -0.18
C THR A 150 2.11 8.20 0.75
N LEU A 151 1.62 7.29 1.60
CA LEU A 151 2.43 6.56 2.56
C LEU A 151 2.37 5.07 2.25
N ALA A 152 3.52 4.39 2.31
CA ALA A 152 3.60 2.94 2.22
C ALA A 152 4.63 2.43 3.24
N GLY A 153 4.33 1.29 3.86
CA GLY A 153 5.30 0.55 4.66
C GLY A 153 6.40 0.01 3.73
N ASP A 154 7.64 0.08 4.18
CA ASP A 154 8.81 -0.35 3.42
C ASP A 154 8.92 -1.88 3.30
N VAL A 155 8.18 -2.62 4.13
CA VAL A 155 8.04 -4.09 4.10
C VAL A 155 6.64 -4.58 3.69
N ASP A 156 5.71 -3.69 3.32
CA ASP A 156 4.41 -4.08 2.76
C ASP A 156 4.59 -4.52 1.30
N TYR A 157 4.20 -5.76 0.97
CA TYR A 157 4.32 -6.27 -0.40
C TYR A 157 3.12 -5.90 -1.25
N ILE A 158 1.91 -6.08 -0.74
CA ILE A 158 0.67 -6.00 -1.53
C ILE A 158 0.41 -4.58 -2.02
N CYS A 159 0.77 -3.57 -1.22
CA CYS A 159 0.71 -2.14 -1.56
C CYS A 159 2.10 -1.47 -1.48
N ASN A 160 3.09 -2.10 -2.12
CA ASN A 160 4.50 -1.76 -1.92
C ASN A 160 4.95 -0.34 -2.29
N PHE A 161 5.92 0.16 -1.52
CA PHE A 161 6.51 1.49 -1.68
C PHE A 161 7.22 1.70 -3.02
N ILE A 162 7.84 0.66 -3.61
CA ILE A 162 8.50 0.76 -4.92
C ILE A 162 7.46 1.11 -5.99
N GLY A 163 6.35 0.37 -6.01
CA GLY A 163 5.24 0.58 -6.91
C GLY A 163 4.60 1.94 -6.73
N LEU A 164 4.31 2.31 -5.47
CA LEU A 164 3.73 3.61 -5.12
C LEU A 164 4.62 4.77 -5.58
N LYS A 165 5.93 4.72 -5.28
CA LYS A 165 6.88 5.76 -5.69
C LYS A 165 6.97 5.90 -7.20
N LYS A 166 7.10 4.79 -7.92
CA LYS A 166 7.20 4.80 -9.40
C LYS A 166 5.92 5.32 -10.04
N TRP A 167 4.76 5.00 -9.47
CA TRP A 167 3.48 5.53 -9.93
C TRP A 167 3.38 7.04 -9.68
N MET A 168 3.74 7.55 -8.50
CA MET A 168 3.74 9.00 -8.22
C MET A 168 4.70 9.79 -9.11
N LEU A 169 5.92 9.27 -9.34
CA LEU A 169 6.87 9.91 -10.26
C LEU A 169 6.36 9.91 -11.72
N GLY A 170 5.53 8.92 -12.08
CA GLY A 170 4.92 8.78 -13.41
C GLY A 170 3.61 9.54 -13.58
N LEU A 171 2.98 10.00 -12.51
CA LEU A 171 1.71 10.73 -12.56
C LEU A 171 1.91 12.07 -13.29
N ALA A 172 1.13 12.30 -14.34
CA ALA A 172 1.18 13.54 -15.11
C ALA A 172 0.33 14.63 -14.43
N TRP A 173 0.96 15.73 -14.05
CA TRP A 173 0.33 16.92 -13.50
C TRP A 173 1.31 18.10 -13.57
N LYS A 174 0.83 19.33 -13.37
CA LYS A 174 1.65 20.55 -13.53
C LYS A 174 3.00 20.56 -12.79
N GLY A 175 3.06 20.01 -11.58
CA GLY A 175 4.28 19.97 -10.75
C GLY A 175 5.10 18.68 -10.87
N GLN A 176 4.82 17.81 -11.86
CA GLN A 176 5.52 16.53 -12.01
C GLN A 176 7.04 16.69 -12.12
N GLU A 177 7.52 17.64 -12.92
CA GLU A 177 8.97 17.86 -13.08
C GLU A 177 9.64 18.21 -11.76
N ASP A 178 9.08 19.15 -11.01
CA ASP A 178 9.60 19.56 -9.71
C ASP A 178 9.59 18.38 -8.74
N PHE A 179 8.51 17.59 -8.74
CA PHE A 179 8.40 16.38 -7.92
C PHE A 179 9.45 15.33 -8.28
N ARG A 180 9.81 15.17 -9.57
CA ARG A 180 10.86 14.24 -10.00
C ARG A 180 12.28 14.73 -9.66
N HIS A 181 12.48 16.04 -9.58
CA HIS A 181 13.76 16.64 -9.22
C HIS A 181 13.96 16.78 -7.70
N ALA A 182 12.89 16.75 -6.92
CA ALA A 182 12.97 16.75 -5.47
C ALA A 182 13.78 15.54 -4.97
N ALA A 183 14.70 15.80 -4.04
CA ALA A 183 15.49 14.75 -3.42
C ALA A 183 14.65 14.01 -2.37
N ASP A 184 14.88 12.70 -2.24
CA ASP A 184 14.39 11.97 -1.08
C ASP A 184 15.07 12.51 0.17
N VAL A 185 14.29 12.90 1.17
CA VAL A 185 14.78 13.32 2.48
C VAL A 185 14.44 12.28 3.53
N GLU A 186 15.30 12.12 4.52
CA GLU A 186 14.96 11.34 5.72
C GLU A 186 13.94 12.13 6.54
N PHE A 187 12.83 11.51 6.91
CA PHE A 187 11.87 12.12 7.80
C PHE A 187 12.18 11.69 9.23
N LYS A 188 12.36 12.68 10.11
CA LYS A 188 12.55 12.47 11.53
C LYS A 188 11.28 12.90 12.24
N TRP A 189 10.67 11.95 12.97
CA TRP A 189 9.59 12.28 13.89
C TRP A 189 10.15 13.15 15.02
N GLY A 190 9.42 14.19 15.45
CA GLY A 190 9.86 15.10 16.51
C GLY A 190 10.18 14.34 17.81
N GLU A 191 11.26 14.75 18.49
CA GLU A 191 11.74 14.09 19.72
C GLU A 191 10.74 14.14 20.89
N ASP A 192 9.80 15.08 20.88
CA ASP A 192 8.87 15.33 22.00
C ASP A 192 7.69 14.34 22.09
N ASP A 193 7.44 13.54 21.04
CA ASP A 193 6.33 12.57 20.97
C ASP A 193 6.81 11.12 20.76
N ALA A 194 8.12 10.87 20.89
CA ALA A 194 8.65 9.52 20.81
C ALA A 194 8.26 8.73 22.08
N LEU A 195 7.23 7.89 21.98
CA LEU A 195 7.04 6.79 22.92
C LEU A 195 8.34 5.96 22.95
N ASP A 196 9.03 6.00 24.09
CA ASP A 196 10.17 5.15 24.45
C ASP A 196 11.40 5.14 23.52
N GLY A 197 11.81 6.30 23.01
CA GLY A 197 13.16 6.46 22.42
C GLY A 197 13.42 5.65 21.15
N CYS A 198 12.38 5.11 20.51
CA CYS A 198 12.47 4.47 19.21
C CYS A 198 12.27 5.52 18.11
N SER A 199 13.36 6.17 17.68
CA SER A 199 13.37 6.84 16.38
C SER A 199 13.28 5.76 15.30
N VAL A 200 12.09 5.50 14.77
CA VAL A 200 11.94 4.67 13.57
C VAL A 200 12.31 5.57 12.39
N PRO A 201 13.43 5.32 11.67
CA PRO A 201 13.78 6.12 10.51
C PRO A 201 12.76 5.82 9.40
N PHE A 202 11.79 6.71 9.21
CA PHE A 202 10.91 6.66 8.06
C PHE A 202 11.57 7.44 6.92
N ARG A 203 11.76 6.79 5.78
CA ARG A 203 12.16 7.50 4.56
C ARG A 203 10.89 7.99 3.87
N ILE A 204 10.46 9.22 4.18
CA ILE A 204 9.37 9.83 3.42
C ILE A 204 9.95 10.41 2.14
N VAL A 205 9.41 9.98 1.00
CA VAL A 205 9.62 10.67 -0.28
C VAL A 205 8.77 11.94 -0.25
N LEU A 206 9.24 12.98 0.43
CA LEU A 206 8.63 14.31 0.37
C LEU A 206 9.10 14.98 -0.92
N GLY A 207 8.22 15.05 -1.91
CA GLY A 207 8.31 16.12 -2.89
C GLY A 207 7.71 17.37 -2.27
N GLU A 208 8.48 18.12 -1.48
CA GLU A 208 8.07 19.46 -1.12
C GLU A 208 8.04 20.32 -2.38
N LEU A 209 6.83 20.66 -2.84
CA LEU A 209 6.62 21.86 -3.65
C LEU A 209 6.92 23.06 -2.76
N LEU A 210 8.19 23.43 -2.65
CA LEU A 210 8.56 24.75 -2.17
C LEU A 210 8.08 25.76 -3.23
N GLY A 211 6.81 26.16 -3.10
CA GLY A 211 6.35 27.42 -3.62
C GLY A 211 7.19 28.50 -2.96
N CYS A 212 8.27 28.92 -3.62
CA CYS A 212 9.02 30.11 -3.27
C CYS A 212 8.14 31.35 -3.55
N GLU A 213 7.16 31.59 -2.66
CA GLU A 213 6.59 32.91 -2.43
C GLU A 213 6.53 33.13 -0.91
N GLY A 214 7.71 33.34 -0.34
CA GLY A 214 7.89 33.80 1.04
C GLY A 214 8.51 35.18 1.00
N ALA A 215 7.67 36.21 0.90
CA ALA A 215 8.05 37.57 1.22
C ALA A 215 8.69 37.58 2.62
N ALA A 216 9.82 38.25 2.73
CA ALA A 216 10.42 38.59 4.01
C ALA A 216 9.38 39.31 4.88
N MET A 217 9.10 38.77 6.06
CA MET A 217 8.65 39.57 7.21
C MET A 217 9.08 38.86 8.49
N THR A 218 10.18 39.39 9.04
CA THR A 218 10.53 39.31 10.45
C THR A 218 9.37 39.81 11.30
N ALA A 219 9.00 39.06 12.33
CA ALA A 219 8.30 39.62 13.48
C ALA A 219 8.74 38.86 14.74
N ASP A 220 9.76 39.41 15.40
CA ASP A 220 9.91 39.34 16.84
C ASP A 220 8.60 39.82 17.49
N MET A 221 8.04 39.03 18.41
CA MET A 221 7.37 39.56 19.60
C MET A 221 7.56 38.60 20.77
N ASN A 222 8.50 38.96 21.65
CA ASN A 222 8.47 38.61 23.06
C ASN A 222 7.11 39.01 23.67
N SER A 223 6.46 38.08 24.37
CA SER A 223 5.57 38.40 25.48
C SER A 223 5.41 37.20 26.42
N SER A 224 6.29 37.09 27.41
CA SER A 224 6.00 37.01 28.86
C SER A 224 7.29 36.68 29.61
#